data_AF-A0A7C9ATW9-F1
#
_entry.id   AF-A0A7C9ATW9-F1
#
_cell.length_a   1.000
_cell.length_b   1.000
_cell.length_c   1.000
_cell.angle_alpha   90.00
_cell.angle_beta   90.00
_cell.angle_gamma   90.00
#
_symmetry.space_group_name_H-M   'P 1'
#
loop_
_entity.id
_entity.type
_entity.pdbx_description
1 polymer ?
#
loop_
_entity_poly.entity_id
_entity_poly.type
_entity_poly.pdbx_seq_one_letter_code
_entity_poly.pdbx_strand_id
1 'polypeptide(L)'
;SLYEYETHFTVMNYRGPLNHMQTLEFVRDFEQEHQVKWTDIHQRIKNMIRSVFEAAVAVHPEMHSPKSRAIYGVDVMLDASFCPKLLEVTYCPDCTRACKYDMKA
;
A
#
# COMPACT_ATOMS: atom_id res chain seq x y z
N SER A 1 11.91 10.37 -19.43
CA SER A 1 11.31 11.58 -20.05
C SER A 1 9.93 11.84 -19.43
N LEU A 2 9.46 13.08 -19.25
CA LEU A 2 8.08 13.33 -18.73
C LEU A 2 6.96 12.76 -19.64
N TYR A 3 7.32 12.36 -20.86
CA TYR A 3 6.40 11.78 -21.83
C TYR A 3 6.30 10.25 -21.74
N GLU A 4 7.11 9.60 -20.92
CA GLU A 4 7.10 8.13 -20.75
C GLU A 4 6.14 7.74 -19.62
N TYR A 5 4.87 7.51 -19.98
CA TYR A 5 3.79 7.15 -19.06
C TYR A 5 4.17 6.01 -18.09
N GLU A 6 4.80 4.95 -18.61
CA GLU A 6 5.15 3.74 -17.85
C GLU A 6 6.19 3.99 -16.74
N THR A 7 6.90 5.13 -16.77
CA THR A 7 7.85 5.51 -15.71
C THR A 7 7.23 6.38 -14.62
N HIS A 8 6.01 6.89 -14.83
CA HIS A 8 5.34 7.85 -13.93
C HIS A 8 4.08 7.26 -13.30
N PHE A 9 3.41 6.33 -13.98
CA PHE A 9 2.17 5.72 -13.53
C PHE A 9 2.36 4.24 -13.25
N THR A 10 2.00 3.84 -12.04
CA THR A 10 2.05 2.44 -11.57
C THR A 10 0.72 1.72 -11.75
N VAL A 11 -0.31 2.42 -12.27
CA VAL A 11 -1.63 1.83 -12.50
C VAL A 11 -1.54 0.78 -13.61
N MET A 12 -1.62 -0.48 -13.20
CA MET A 12 -1.58 -1.62 -14.11
C MET A 12 -3.00 -1.90 -14.62
N ASN A 13 -3.42 -1.20 -15.68
CA ASN A 13 -4.74 -1.25 -16.34
C ASN A 13 -5.13 -2.62 -16.97
N TYR A 14 -4.60 -3.74 -16.46
CA TYR A 14 -4.80 -5.11 -16.99
C TYR A 14 -4.39 -5.26 -18.47
N ARG A 15 -3.68 -4.27 -19.03
CA ARG A 15 -3.18 -4.22 -20.40
C ARG A 15 -1.66 -4.06 -20.31
N GLY A 16 -0.94 -5.17 -20.24
CA GLY A 16 0.52 -5.19 -20.09
C GLY A 16 1.00 -6.28 -19.13
N PRO A 17 2.30 -6.64 -19.17
CA PRO A 17 2.87 -7.58 -18.22
C PRO A 17 2.74 -7.06 -16.80
N LEU A 18 2.31 -7.93 -15.88
CA LEU A 18 2.16 -7.57 -14.48
C LEU A 18 3.54 -7.46 -13.83
N ASN A 19 3.97 -6.24 -13.50
CA ASN A 19 5.08 -5.99 -12.60
C ASN A 19 4.61 -6.19 -11.16
N HIS A 20 4.69 -7.44 -10.70
CA HIS A 20 4.39 -7.83 -9.33
C HIS A 20 5.61 -8.51 -8.73
N MET A 21 5.96 -8.09 -7.52
CA MET A 21 7.04 -8.66 -6.72
C MET A 21 6.42 -9.17 -5.43
N GLN A 22 6.82 -10.37 -5.00
CA GLN A 22 6.34 -10.93 -3.74
C GLN A 22 6.96 -10.17 -2.57
N THR A 23 6.22 -10.05 -1.46
CA THR A 23 6.66 -9.28 -0.30
C THR A 23 8.03 -9.74 0.22
N LEU A 24 8.29 -11.05 0.32
CA LEU A 24 9.56 -11.56 0.81
C LEU A 24 10.75 -11.20 -0.09
N GLU A 25 10.56 -11.26 -1.41
CA GLU A 25 11.56 -10.89 -2.40
C GLU A 25 11.81 -9.37 -2.35
N PHE A 26 10.72 -8.58 -2.35
CA PHE A 26 10.78 -7.13 -2.22
C PHE A 26 11.56 -6.71 -0.98
N VAL A 27 11.24 -7.26 0.20
CA VAL A 27 11.92 -6.88 1.44
C VAL A 27 13.41 -7.19 1.36
N ARG A 28 13.78 -8.40 0.93
CA ARG A 28 15.18 -8.81 0.81
C ARG A 28 15.94 -7.87 -0.13
N ASP A 29 15.42 -7.66 -1.33
CA ASP A 29 16.11 -6.93 -2.38
C ASP A 29 16.17 -5.43 -2.06
N PHE A 30 15.10 -4.87 -1.49
CA PHE A 30 15.02 -3.47 -1.07
C PHE A 30 15.97 -3.14 0.08
N GLU A 31 16.05 -4.00 1.10
CA GLU A 31 16.99 -3.84 2.21
C GLU A 31 18.44 -3.92 1.72
N GLN A 32 18.73 -4.86 0.81
CA GLN A 32 20.06 -5.02 0.21
C GLN A 32 20.45 -3.81 -0.66
N GLU A 33 19.55 -3.31 -1.50
CA GLU A 33 19.82 -2.19 -2.41
C GLU A 33 20.04 -0.89 -1.64
N HIS A 34 19.17 -0.59 -0.68
CA HIS A 34 19.15 0.72 -0.01
C HIS A 34 19.86 0.74 1.34
N GLN A 35 20.34 -0.39 1.85
CA GLN A 35 21.02 -0.52 3.14
C GLN A 35 20.15 0.00 4.30
N VAL A 36 18.87 -0.33 4.27
CA VAL A 36 17.86 0.05 5.28
C VAL A 36 17.22 -1.16 5.92
N LYS A 37 16.48 -0.95 7.01
CA LYS A 37 15.60 -1.96 7.59
C LYS A 37 14.16 -1.68 7.17
N TRP A 38 13.57 -2.60 6.42
CA TRP A 38 12.19 -2.54 5.99
C TRP A 38 11.23 -2.45 7.19
N THR A 39 11.57 -3.09 8.32
CA THR A 39 10.75 -3.05 9.54
C THR A 39 10.45 -1.62 10.00
N ASP A 40 11.41 -0.71 9.87
CA ASP A 40 11.30 0.67 10.33
C ASP A 40 10.41 1.49 9.38
N ILE A 41 10.53 1.25 8.06
CA ILE A 41 9.67 1.84 7.03
C ILE A 41 8.24 1.31 7.18
N HIS A 42 8.08 -0.01 7.33
CA HIS A 42 6.79 -0.66 7.52
C HIS A 42 6.10 -0.17 8.79
N GLN A 43 6.83 0.09 9.88
CA GLN A 43 6.25 0.69 11.07
C GLN A 43 5.72 2.12 10.81
N ARG A 44 6.44 2.94 10.03
CA ARG A 44 5.96 4.26 9.61
C ARG A 44 4.69 4.15 8.75
N ILE A 45 4.63 3.18 7.83
CA ILE A 45 3.43 2.91 7.01
C ILE A 45 2.24 2.56 7.91
N LYS A 46 2.40 1.61 8.85
CA LYS A 46 1.33 1.23 9.78
C LYS A 46 0.84 2.40 10.62
N ASN A 47 1.77 3.24 11.11
CA ASN A 47 1.41 4.43 11.87
C ASN A 47 0.62 5.43 11.02
N MET A 48 1.03 5.66 9.76
CA MET A 48 0.29 6.50 8.83
C MET A 48 -1.14 5.98 8.60
N ILE A 49 -1.30 4.68 8.32
CA ILE A 49 -2.62 4.06 8.12
C ILE A 49 -3.49 4.21 9.38
N ARG A 50 -2.92 3.97 10.56
CA ARG A 50 -3.61 4.16 11.84
C ARG A 50 -4.10 5.60 11.99
N SER A 51 -3.23 6.59 11.73
CA SER A 51 -3.59 8.01 11.83
C SER A 51 -4.73 8.40 10.88
N VAL A 52 -4.80 7.81 9.69
CA VAL A 52 -5.92 8.05 8.75
C VAL A 52 -7.25 7.63 9.38
N PHE A 53 -7.33 6.43 9.95
CA PHE A 53 -8.57 5.95 10.57
C PHE A 53 -8.89 6.63 11.89
N GLU A 54 -7.88 6.98 12.71
CA GLU A 54 -8.08 7.78 13.92
C GLU A 54 -8.62 9.18 13.59
N ALA A 55 -8.10 9.82 12.54
CA ALA A 55 -8.62 11.10 12.06
C ALA A 55 -10.07 11.00 11.56
N ALA A 56 -10.40 9.94 10.81
CA ALA A 56 -11.77 9.70 10.34
C ALA A 56 -12.75 9.51 11.52
N VAL A 57 -12.36 8.75 12.55
CA VAL A 57 -13.17 8.55 13.76
C VAL A 57 -13.34 9.85 14.54
N ALA A 58 -12.31 10.71 14.60
CA ALA A 58 -12.41 11.99 15.28
C ALA A 58 -13.42 12.95 14.63
N VAL A 59 -13.56 12.90 13.30
CA VAL A 59 -14.52 13.74 12.54
C VAL A 59 -15.91 13.11 12.49
N HIS A 60 -15.99 11.79 12.42
CA HIS A 60 -17.23 11.02 12.19
C HIS A 60 -17.41 9.88 13.20
N PRO A 61 -17.52 10.18 14.50
CA PRO A 61 -17.68 9.16 15.54
C PRO A 61 -18.96 8.33 15.38
N GLU A 62 -20.00 8.89 14.73
CA GLU A 62 -21.29 8.24 14.46
C GLU A 62 -21.19 7.06 13.50
N MET A 63 -20.14 6.99 12.67
CA MET A 63 -19.96 5.90 11.71
C MET A 63 -19.53 4.58 12.38
N HIS A 64 -19.10 4.62 13.66
CA HIS A 64 -18.70 3.40 14.36
C HIS A 64 -19.90 2.50 14.66
N SER A 65 -19.77 1.22 14.32
CA SER A 65 -20.73 0.17 14.71
C SER A 65 -19.97 -1.09 15.13
N PRO A 66 -20.26 -1.67 16.32
CA PRO A 66 -19.57 -2.88 16.78
C PRO A 66 -19.85 -4.09 15.90
N LYS A 67 -20.93 -4.06 15.10
CA LYS A 67 -21.35 -5.13 14.18
C LYS A 67 -20.88 -4.93 12.75
N SER A 68 -20.27 -3.80 12.42
CA SER A 68 -19.80 -3.49 11.06
C SER A 68 -18.31 -3.80 10.92
N ARG A 69 -17.92 -4.30 9.75
CA ARG A 69 -16.51 -4.51 9.33
C ARG A 69 -16.38 -4.08 7.87
N ALA A 70 -15.22 -3.59 7.50
CA ALA A 70 -14.91 -3.16 6.14
C ALA A 70 -13.47 -3.56 5.80
N ILE A 71 -13.22 -3.79 4.52
CA ILE A 71 -11.88 -4.02 3.95
C ILE A 71 -11.56 -2.82 3.08
N TYR A 72 -10.36 -2.27 3.28
CA TYR A 72 -9.84 -1.17 2.50
C TYR A 72 -8.53 -1.58 1.83
N GLY A 73 -8.39 -1.20 0.56
CA GLY A 73 -7.08 -1.15 -0.11
C GLY A 73 -6.45 0.19 0.20
N VAL A 74 -5.15 0.20 0.50
CA VAL A 74 -4.42 1.43 0.78
C VAL A 74 -3.19 1.48 -0.10
N ASP A 75 -3.15 2.48 -0.97
CA ASP A 75 -2.05 2.69 -1.90
C ASP A 75 -1.05 3.68 -1.29
N VAL A 76 0.21 3.24 -1.21
CA VAL A 76 1.28 3.97 -0.55
C VAL A 76 2.50 4.05 -1.46
N MET A 77 3.07 5.25 -1.56
CA MET A 77 4.40 5.47 -2.15
C MET A 77 5.42 5.82 -1.08
N LEU A 78 6.69 5.55 -1.36
CA LEU A 78 7.82 6.02 -0.56
C LEU A 78 8.50 7.17 -1.29
N ASP A 79 8.82 8.24 -0.56
CA ASP A 79 9.70 9.29 -1.10
C ASP A 79 11.18 8.89 -1.02
N ALA A 80 12.07 9.78 -1.48
CA ALA A 80 13.51 9.57 -1.49
C ALA A 80 14.13 9.36 -0.08
N SER A 81 13.40 9.69 0.99
CA SER A 81 13.81 9.45 2.38
C SER A 81 13.08 8.24 2.99
N PHE A 82 12.44 7.42 2.15
CA PHE A 82 11.62 6.28 2.52
C PHE A 82 10.49 6.66 3.51
N CYS A 83 10.00 7.90 3.45
CA CYS A 83 8.83 8.31 4.19
C CYS A 83 7.57 7.96 3.38
N PRO A 84 6.55 7.35 4.01
CA PRO A 84 5.34 6.96 3.30
C PRO A 84 4.49 8.17 2.92
N LYS A 85 3.90 8.12 1.73
CA LYS A 85 2.90 9.03 1.19
C LYS A 85 1.65 8.24 0.88
N LEU A 86 0.54 8.62 1.50
CA LEU A 86 -0.78 8.07 1.19
C LEU A 86 -1.22 8.59 -0.19
N LEU A 87 -1.65 7.69 -1.07
CA LEU A 87 -2.22 8.04 -2.37
C LEU A 87 -3.74 7.90 -2.36
N GLU A 88 -4.22 6.71 -1.99
CA GLU A 88 -5.63 6.36 -2.06
C GLU A 88 -6.02 5.42 -0.90
N VAL A 89 -7.27 5.53 -0.46
CA VAL A 89 -7.93 4.55 0.42
C VAL A 89 -9.23 4.11 -0.27
N THR A 90 -9.25 2.86 -0.71
CA THR A 90 -10.35 2.32 -1.54
C THR A 90 -11.20 1.33 -0.74
N TYR A 91 -12.49 1.64 -0.60
CA TYR A 91 -13.47 0.74 0.02
C TYR A 91 -13.81 -0.41 -0.92
N CYS A 92 -13.86 -1.65 -0.40
CA CYS A 92 -14.10 -2.86 -1.18
C CYS A 92 -13.12 -3.02 -2.36
N PRO A 93 -11.80 -3.10 -2.10
CA PRO A 93 -10.81 -3.25 -3.17
C PRO A 93 -10.98 -4.58 -3.93
N ASP A 94 -10.55 -4.62 -5.20
CA ASP A 94 -10.46 -5.88 -5.95
C ASP A 94 -9.32 -6.75 -5.40
N CYS A 95 -9.68 -7.74 -4.60
CA CYS A 95 -8.73 -8.70 -4.04
C CYS A 95 -8.37 -9.85 -4.99
N THR A 96 -8.84 -9.88 -6.24
CA THR A 96 -8.61 -11.00 -7.17
C THR A 96 -7.13 -11.30 -7.35
N ARG A 97 -6.28 -10.28 -7.42
CA ARG A 97 -4.82 -10.46 -7.56
C ARG A 97 -4.19 -10.94 -6.25
N ALA A 98 -4.51 -10.33 -5.11
CA ALA A 98 -4.03 -10.77 -3.80
C ALA A 98 -4.38 -12.25 -3.56
N CYS A 99 -5.63 -12.63 -3.84
CA CYS A 99 -6.07 -14.02 -3.75
C CYS A 99 -5.35 -14.96 -4.71
N LYS A 100 -4.79 -14.50 -5.84
CA LYS A 100 -4.09 -15.38 -6.80
C LYS A 100 -2.60 -15.52 -6.47
N TYR A 101 -1.96 -14.45 -6.03
CA TYR A 101 -0.50 -14.39 -5.91
C TYR A 101 0.00 -14.55 -4.47
N ASP A 102 -0.81 -14.21 -3.45
CA ASP A 102 -0.42 -14.28 -2.03
C ASP A 102 -1.01 -15.51 -1.30
N MET A 103 -1.35 -16.59 -2.02
CA MET A 103 -1.93 -17.80 -1.39
C MET A 103 -0.93 -18.63 -0.55
N LYS A 104 0.36 -18.33 -0.61
CA LYS A 104 1.40 -19.07 0.14
C LYS A 104 1.91 -18.19 1.26
N ALA A 105 1.34 -18.41 2.45
CA ALA A 105 1.84 -17.88 3.72
C ALA A 105 3.17 -18.53 4.11
#